data_AF-A0A3D2RAS4-F1
#
_entry.id   AF-A0A3D2RAS4-F1
#
_cell.length_a   1.000
_cell.length_b   1.000
_cell.length_c   1.000
_cell.angle_alpha   90.00
_cell.angle_beta   90.00
_cell.angle_gamma   90.00
#
_symmetry.space_group_name_H-M   'P 1'
#
loop_
_entity.id
_entity.type
_entity.pdbx_description
1 polymer ?
#
loop_
_entity_poly.entity_id
_entity_poly.type
_entity_poly.pdbx_seq_one_letter_code
_entity_poly.pdbx_strand_id
1 'polypeptide(L)'
;HKIWKEDIGPVAKEHREPLWQTFSEVTKIIHDKRQEFYQNRDEKQSENLARKKAIIQEIKGITAQNDPNHKSWQKSVKRVQKLRDEFFDRGPVPKKENKALWSEFKEATSEYNQVKNTFFKDQKKELMANLKAKKDLIMLAEKHLESTDFEQSTPVMKKIQADWRNIGPVPHRDSDKIWKRFKTACNAYFEKLQSEQKLENESEQKALAKKKEILKAISNKNTTSFKEIGALELTVSQWIETGKIPVKHSPLENQFFDCVKTHLMQLGQSEQEAALTSFRLKIEGFDAQGQDQLLQQQGQLVDQKIKELKTEINQLENNLGFFQNVAQDNPLLTEVHKNIAGHRNDLALWQEKKKVLRRL
;
A
#
# COMPACT_ATOMS: atom_id res chain seq x y z
N HIS A 1 -88.26 -23.73 17.72
CA HIS A 1 -88.79 -24.76 16.81
C HIS A 1 -89.30 -25.98 17.56
N LYS A 2 -88.43 -26.81 18.17
CA LYS A 2 -88.85 -27.98 18.96
C LYS A 2 -89.83 -27.62 20.09
N ILE A 3 -89.42 -26.70 20.96
CA ILE A 3 -90.23 -26.20 22.08
C ILE A 3 -91.60 -25.65 21.63
N TRP A 4 -91.63 -24.85 20.56
CA TRP A 4 -92.89 -24.30 20.01
C TRP A 4 -93.85 -25.37 19.45
N LYS A 5 -93.32 -26.47 18.91
CA LYS A 5 -94.12 -27.56 18.32
C LYS A 5 -94.55 -28.62 19.32
N GLU A 6 -93.77 -28.82 20.39
CA GLU A 6 -93.90 -29.97 21.28
C GLU A 6 -94.28 -29.58 22.72
N ASP A 7 -93.90 -28.38 23.21
CA ASP A 7 -93.94 -28.05 24.65
C ASP A 7 -94.88 -26.88 25.01
N ILE A 8 -95.37 -26.09 24.04
CA ILE A 8 -96.27 -24.95 24.28
C ILE A 8 -97.71 -25.38 23.96
N GLY A 9 -98.64 -25.19 24.91
CA GLY A 9 -100.04 -25.62 24.81
C GLY A 9 -100.83 -25.03 23.63
N PRO A 10 -102.02 -25.60 23.30
CA PRO A 10 -102.75 -25.27 22.09
C PRO A 10 -103.32 -23.84 22.11
N VAL A 11 -103.17 -23.13 21.00
CA VAL A 11 -103.84 -21.85 20.74
C VAL A 11 -105.22 -22.10 20.09
N ALA A 12 -106.19 -21.22 20.33
CA ALA A 12 -107.46 -21.21 19.60
C ALA A 12 -107.26 -21.38 18.08
N LYS A 13 -108.11 -22.21 17.45
CA LYS A 13 -107.94 -22.68 16.06
C LYS A 13 -107.77 -21.54 15.05
N GLU A 14 -108.42 -20.41 15.31
CA GLU A 14 -108.38 -19.19 14.50
C GLU A 14 -107.03 -18.42 14.55
N HIS A 15 -106.24 -18.59 15.61
CA HIS A 15 -104.96 -17.89 15.80
C HIS A 15 -103.73 -18.77 15.58
N ARG A 16 -103.90 -20.10 15.43
CA ARG A 16 -102.81 -21.07 15.28
C ARG A 16 -101.95 -20.80 14.03
N GLU A 17 -102.59 -20.66 12.88
CA GLU A 17 -101.90 -20.46 11.60
C GLU A 17 -101.23 -19.07 11.51
N PRO A 18 -101.90 -17.95 11.87
CA PRO A 18 -101.25 -16.64 11.91
C PRO A 18 -100.02 -16.57 12.83
N LEU A 19 -100.11 -17.12 14.05
CA LEU A 19 -98.97 -17.13 14.99
C LEU A 19 -97.82 -18.01 14.49
N TRP A 20 -98.12 -19.16 13.87
CA TRP A 20 -97.11 -20.02 13.26
C TRP A 20 -96.40 -19.32 12.10
N GLN A 21 -97.15 -18.61 11.25
CA GLN A 21 -96.59 -17.82 10.15
C GLN A 21 -95.65 -16.73 10.68
N THR A 22 -96.09 -15.93 11.67
CA THR A 22 -95.24 -14.91 12.29
C THR A 22 -93.99 -15.51 12.94
N PHE A 23 -94.11 -16.60 13.69
CA PHE A 23 -92.97 -17.28 14.31
C PHE A 23 -91.98 -17.83 13.27
N SER A 24 -92.48 -18.44 12.21
CA SER A 24 -91.70 -18.99 11.11
C SER A 24 -90.97 -17.88 10.34
N GLU A 25 -91.65 -16.78 10.02
CA GLU A 25 -91.08 -15.60 9.36
C GLU A 25 -89.96 -14.96 10.18
N VAL A 26 -90.20 -14.71 11.48
CA VAL A 26 -89.18 -14.15 12.38
C VAL A 26 -87.98 -15.08 12.52
N THR A 27 -88.21 -16.40 12.63
CA THR A 27 -87.09 -17.33 12.75
C THR A 27 -86.32 -17.49 11.44
N LYS A 28 -86.99 -17.40 10.28
CA LYS A 28 -86.33 -17.34 8.97
C LYS A 28 -85.39 -16.14 8.91
N ILE A 29 -85.85 -14.94 9.29
CA ILE A 29 -85.00 -13.73 9.35
C ILE A 29 -83.78 -13.94 10.27
N ILE A 30 -83.96 -14.58 11.44
CA ILE A 30 -82.84 -14.87 12.36
C ILE A 30 -81.86 -15.87 11.76
N HIS A 31 -82.35 -16.93 11.11
CA HIS A 31 -81.50 -17.91 10.43
C HIS A 31 -80.71 -17.28 9.28
N ASP A 32 -81.38 -16.47 8.45
CA ASP A 32 -80.77 -15.75 7.33
C ASP A 32 -79.67 -14.82 7.84
N LYS A 33 -79.94 -13.99 8.86
CA LYS A 33 -78.93 -13.11 9.48
C LYS A 33 -77.78 -13.88 10.12
N ARG A 34 -78.05 -15.04 10.74
CA ARG A 34 -77.03 -15.89 11.35
C ARG A 34 -76.14 -16.52 10.28
N GLN A 35 -76.73 -16.97 9.18
CA GLN A 35 -76.01 -17.51 8.03
C GLN A 35 -75.12 -16.42 7.42
N GLU A 36 -75.67 -15.24 7.16
CA GLU A 36 -74.93 -14.08 6.64
C GLU A 36 -73.78 -13.67 7.58
N PHE A 37 -74.01 -13.65 8.90
CA PHE A 37 -72.96 -13.37 9.89
C PHE A 37 -71.80 -14.37 9.81
N TYR A 38 -72.10 -15.68 9.72
CA TYR A 38 -71.05 -16.68 9.61
C TYR A 38 -70.34 -16.65 8.26
N GLN A 39 -71.06 -16.42 7.16
CA GLN A 39 -70.48 -16.22 5.83
C GLN A 39 -69.50 -15.04 5.84
N ASN A 40 -69.96 -13.86 6.28
CA ASN A 40 -69.11 -12.67 6.40
C ASN A 40 -67.90 -12.88 7.32
N ARG A 41 -68.06 -13.64 8.42
CA ARG A 41 -66.96 -13.95 9.34
C ARG A 41 -65.94 -14.88 8.68
N ASP A 42 -66.41 -15.91 7.99
CA ASP A 42 -65.55 -16.92 7.36
C ASP A 42 -64.82 -16.31 6.14
N GLU A 43 -65.47 -15.42 5.40
CA GLU A 43 -64.86 -14.59 4.36
C GLU A 43 -63.73 -13.71 4.93
N LYS A 44 -64.00 -12.92 5.98
CA LYS A 44 -62.96 -12.10 6.65
C LYS A 44 -61.81 -12.94 7.18
N GLN A 45 -62.08 -14.13 7.72
CA GLN A 45 -61.04 -15.05 8.18
C GLN A 45 -60.19 -15.60 7.01
N SER A 46 -60.81 -15.87 5.86
CA SER A 46 -60.13 -16.28 4.63
C SER A 46 -59.25 -15.16 4.07
N GLU A 47 -59.75 -13.91 4.03
CA GLU A 47 -58.98 -12.73 3.64
C GLU A 47 -57.78 -12.50 4.58
N ASN A 48 -57.99 -12.60 5.90
CA ASN A 48 -56.91 -12.51 6.89
C ASN A 48 -55.87 -13.61 6.66
N LEU A 49 -56.31 -14.85 6.39
CA LEU A 49 -55.41 -15.97 6.10
C LEU A 49 -54.57 -15.72 4.85
N ALA A 50 -55.21 -15.28 3.75
CA ALA A 50 -54.53 -14.99 2.50
C ALA A 50 -53.48 -13.88 2.68
N ARG A 51 -53.82 -12.79 3.37
CA ARG A 51 -52.86 -11.71 3.64
C ARG A 51 -51.74 -12.15 4.57
N LYS A 52 -52.04 -12.90 5.63
CA LYS A 52 -51.00 -13.43 6.54
C LYS A 52 -50.05 -14.39 5.81
N LYS A 53 -50.55 -15.23 4.91
CA LYS A 53 -49.70 -16.07 4.02
C LYS A 53 -48.84 -15.20 3.10
N ALA A 54 -49.40 -14.15 2.48
CA ALA A 54 -48.64 -13.21 1.64
C ALA A 54 -47.51 -12.50 2.42
N ILE A 55 -47.78 -12.07 3.66
CA ILE A 55 -46.76 -11.47 4.55
C ILE A 55 -45.60 -12.44 4.78
N ILE A 56 -45.88 -13.71 5.06
CA ILE A 56 -44.85 -14.74 5.25
C ILE A 56 -44.00 -14.88 3.98
N GLN A 57 -44.62 -14.91 2.80
CA GLN A 57 -43.91 -14.97 1.52
C GLN A 57 -43.06 -13.72 1.27
N GLU A 58 -43.55 -12.54 1.62
CA GLU A 58 -42.75 -11.31 1.54
C GLU A 58 -41.52 -11.36 2.46
N ILE A 59 -41.66 -11.87 3.69
CA ILE A 59 -40.52 -12.06 4.61
C ILE A 59 -39.50 -13.04 4.01
N LYS A 60 -39.95 -14.18 3.48
CA LYS A 60 -39.08 -15.17 2.81
C LYS A 60 -38.38 -14.56 1.60
N GLY A 61 -39.09 -13.79 0.78
CA GLY A 61 -38.53 -13.08 -0.37
C GLY A 61 -37.45 -12.08 0.03
N ILE A 62 -37.66 -11.31 1.10
CA ILE A 62 -36.65 -10.40 1.65
C ILE A 62 -35.42 -11.19 2.12
N THR A 63 -35.58 -12.31 2.83
CA THR A 63 -34.46 -13.12 3.28
C THR A 63 -33.62 -13.65 2.10
N ALA A 64 -34.28 -14.11 1.03
CA ALA A 64 -33.61 -14.69 -0.13
C ALA A 64 -32.92 -13.65 -1.04
N GLN A 65 -33.47 -12.44 -1.16
CA GLN A 65 -33.03 -11.43 -2.13
C GLN A 65 -32.25 -10.27 -1.51
N ASN A 66 -31.98 -10.28 -0.21
CA ASN A 66 -31.37 -9.12 0.43
C ASN A 66 -29.87 -8.99 0.10
N ASP A 67 -29.51 -7.85 -0.49
CA ASP A 67 -28.11 -7.51 -0.77
C ASP A 67 -27.29 -7.44 0.54
N PRO A 68 -26.06 -8.00 0.54
CA PRO A 68 -25.19 -8.04 1.72
C PRO A 68 -24.48 -6.70 1.95
N ASN A 69 -25.23 -5.59 2.02
CA ASN A 69 -24.71 -4.29 2.39
C ASN A 69 -25.49 -3.67 3.55
N HIS A 70 -24.82 -2.82 4.33
CA HIS A 70 -25.38 -2.25 5.56
C HIS A 70 -26.70 -1.48 5.32
N LYS A 71 -26.78 -0.73 4.22
CA LYS A 71 -27.96 0.08 3.89
C LYS A 71 -29.17 -0.79 3.54
N SER A 72 -28.95 -1.89 2.81
CA SER A 72 -29.99 -2.87 2.48
C SER A 72 -30.53 -3.53 3.76
N TRP A 73 -29.64 -3.97 4.64
CA TRP A 73 -30.05 -4.55 5.93
C TRP A 73 -30.86 -3.58 6.80
N GLN A 74 -30.48 -2.31 6.87
CA GLN A 74 -31.27 -1.30 7.60
C GLN A 74 -32.69 -1.15 7.03
N LYS A 75 -32.84 -1.14 5.70
CA LYS A 75 -34.15 -1.09 5.04
C LYS A 75 -34.95 -2.37 5.29
N SER A 76 -34.30 -3.52 5.15
CA SER A 76 -34.87 -4.84 5.39
C SER A 76 -35.43 -4.97 6.81
N VAL A 77 -34.67 -4.54 7.83
CA VAL A 77 -35.12 -4.57 9.24
C VAL A 77 -36.41 -3.77 9.42
N LYS A 78 -36.49 -2.56 8.87
CA LYS A 78 -37.71 -1.74 8.94
C LYS A 78 -38.89 -2.40 8.22
N ARG A 79 -38.64 -2.98 7.03
CA ARG A 79 -39.68 -3.64 6.24
C ARG A 79 -40.23 -4.89 6.93
N VAL A 80 -39.35 -5.76 7.42
CA VAL A 80 -39.74 -6.97 8.16
C VAL A 80 -40.45 -6.60 9.45
N GLN A 81 -40.04 -5.55 10.16
CA GLN A 81 -40.76 -5.08 11.35
C GLN A 81 -42.19 -4.68 11.00
N LYS A 82 -42.38 -3.85 9.96
CA LYS A 82 -43.72 -3.43 9.49
C LYS A 82 -44.60 -4.63 9.10
N LEU A 83 -44.01 -5.62 8.42
CA LEU A 83 -44.72 -6.85 8.03
C LEU A 83 -45.13 -7.70 9.25
N ARG A 84 -44.27 -7.77 10.27
CA ARG A 84 -44.61 -8.45 11.54
C ARG A 84 -45.74 -7.73 12.26
N ASP A 85 -45.68 -6.40 12.35
CA ASP A 85 -46.72 -5.60 12.97
C ASP A 85 -48.07 -5.81 12.23
N GLU A 86 -48.06 -5.76 10.88
CA GLU A 86 -49.26 -6.06 10.08
C GLU A 86 -49.78 -7.49 10.32
N PHE A 87 -48.90 -8.49 10.49
CA PHE A 87 -49.32 -9.87 10.77
C PHE A 87 -50.07 -9.99 12.10
N PHE A 88 -49.64 -9.26 13.13
CA PHE A 88 -50.24 -9.28 14.46
C PHE A 88 -51.50 -8.40 14.56
N ASP A 89 -51.54 -7.27 13.88
CA ASP A 89 -52.70 -6.36 13.86
C ASP A 89 -53.90 -6.97 13.11
N ARG A 90 -53.64 -7.89 12.18
CA ARG A 90 -54.69 -8.60 11.43
C ARG A 90 -55.46 -9.56 12.33
N GLY A 91 -56.78 -9.58 12.14
CA GLY A 91 -57.73 -10.37 12.91
C GLY A 91 -57.54 -11.90 12.82
N PRO A 92 -58.47 -12.67 13.43
CA PRO A 92 -58.36 -14.12 13.50
C PRO A 92 -58.45 -14.78 12.12
N VAL A 93 -57.91 -16.01 12.05
CA VAL A 93 -57.93 -16.90 10.88
C VAL A 93 -58.71 -18.19 11.22
N PRO A 94 -59.07 -19.04 10.24
CA PRO A 94 -59.76 -20.29 10.51
C PRO A 94 -58.96 -21.17 11.48
N LYS A 95 -59.62 -21.73 12.49
CA LYS A 95 -58.97 -22.50 13.57
C LYS A 95 -58.06 -23.63 13.07
N LYS A 96 -58.45 -24.28 11.96
CA LYS A 96 -57.69 -25.38 11.34
C LYS A 96 -56.31 -24.92 10.83
N GLU A 97 -56.22 -23.69 10.33
CA GLU A 97 -55.02 -23.13 9.69
C GLU A 97 -54.10 -22.41 10.68
N ASN A 98 -54.63 -21.98 11.84
CA ASN A 98 -53.92 -21.10 12.78
C ASN A 98 -52.56 -21.68 13.25
N LYS A 99 -52.51 -22.98 13.56
CA LYS A 99 -51.27 -23.63 14.03
C LYS A 99 -50.20 -23.68 12.94
N ALA A 100 -50.58 -24.08 11.72
CA ALA A 100 -49.67 -24.16 10.58
C ALA A 100 -49.13 -22.77 10.21
N LEU A 101 -50.03 -21.78 10.08
CA LEU A 101 -49.70 -20.40 9.78
C LEU A 101 -48.72 -19.80 10.79
N TRP A 102 -48.94 -20.05 12.09
CA TRP A 102 -48.04 -19.57 13.13
C TRP A 102 -46.65 -20.22 13.06
N SER A 103 -46.59 -21.52 12.73
CA SER A 103 -45.33 -22.23 12.54
C SER A 103 -44.54 -21.64 11.37
N GLU A 104 -45.20 -21.45 10.21
CA GLU A 104 -44.57 -20.87 9.02
C GLU A 104 -44.06 -19.44 9.25
N PHE A 105 -44.83 -18.62 9.99
CA PHE A 105 -44.41 -17.27 10.34
C PHE A 105 -43.17 -17.26 11.24
N LYS A 106 -43.15 -18.14 12.26
CA LYS A 106 -42.00 -18.29 13.16
C LYS A 106 -40.76 -18.72 12.39
N GLU A 107 -40.90 -19.70 11.50
CA GLU A 107 -39.81 -20.21 10.68
C GLU A 107 -39.23 -19.10 9.78
N ALA A 108 -40.06 -18.43 8.99
CA ALA A 108 -39.64 -17.34 8.12
C ALA A 108 -38.94 -16.20 8.90
N THR A 109 -39.46 -15.87 10.08
CA THR A 109 -38.88 -14.85 10.95
C THR A 109 -37.57 -15.30 11.59
N SER A 110 -37.46 -16.58 11.96
CA SER A 110 -36.25 -17.16 12.53
C SER A 110 -35.12 -17.20 11.51
N GLU A 111 -35.40 -17.68 10.30
CA GLU A 111 -34.48 -17.72 9.18
C GLU A 111 -33.95 -16.32 8.84
N TYR A 112 -34.85 -15.34 8.72
CA TYR A 112 -34.48 -13.93 8.52
C TYR A 112 -33.50 -13.44 9.60
N ASN A 113 -33.80 -13.70 10.87
CA ASN A 113 -32.95 -13.27 11.98
C ASN A 113 -31.60 -13.97 11.99
N GLN A 114 -31.54 -15.26 11.62
CA GLN A 114 -30.29 -16.01 11.52
C GLN A 114 -29.36 -15.40 10.46
N VAL A 115 -29.88 -15.14 9.26
CA VAL A 115 -29.10 -14.54 8.17
C VAL A 115 -28.63 -13.14 8.55
N LYS A 116 -29.53 -12.31 9.10
CA LYS A 116 -29.23 -10.96 9.61
C LYS A 116 -28.12 -10.98 10.67
N ASN A 117 -28.25 -11.85 11.68
CA ASN A 117 -27.31 -11.90 12.79
C ASN A 117 -25.94 -12.39 12.31
N THR A 118 -25.90 -13.33 11.38
CA THR A 118 -24.66 -13.82 10.75
C THR A 118 -23.94 -12.68 10.03
N PHE A 119 -24.67 -11.93 9.18
CA PHE A 119 -24.11 -10.78 8.48
C PHE A 119 -23.49 -9.74 9.43
N PHE A 120 -24.22 -9.31 10.48
CA PHE A 120 -23.69 -8.31 11.42
C PHE A 120 -22.54 -8.85 12.27
N LYS A 121 -22.53 -10.16 12.57
CA LYS A 121 -21.42 -10.82 13.26
C LYS A 121 -20.15 -10.82 12.39
N ASP A 122 -20.28 -11.16 11.12
CA ASP A 122 -19.17 -11.19 10.17
C ASP A 122 -18.65 -9.79 9.88
N GLN A 123 -19.54 -8.81 9.68
CA GLN A 123 -19.16 -7.40 9.56
C GLN A 123 -18.38 -6.93 10.80
N LYS A 124 -18.86 -7.26 12.02
CA LYS A 124 -18.13 -6.91 13.25
C LYS A 124 -16.76 -7.57 13.31
N LYS A 125 -16.64 -8.84 12.90
CA LYS A 125 -15.37 -9.57 12.84
C LYS A 125 -14.40 -8.92 11.87
N GLU A 126 -14.85 -8.54 10.68
CA GLU A 126 -14.07 -7.85 9.66
C GLU A 126 -13.56 -6.49 10.17
N LEU A 127 -14.45 -5.65 10.74
CA LEU A 127 -14.06 -4.37 11.32
C LEU A 127 -12.98 -4.53 12.41
N MET A 128 -13.08 -5.56 13.25
CA MET A 128 -12.08 -5.85 14.28
C MET A 128 -10.75 -6.36 13.70
N ALA A 129 -10.80 -7.17 12.64
CA ALA A 129 -9.60 -7.61 11.92
C ALA A 129 -8.89 -6.41 11.26
N ASN A 130 -9.64 -5.52 10.61
CA ASN A 130 -9.12 -4.27 10.04
C ASN A 130 -8.51 -3.37 11.12
N LEU A 131 -9.16 -3.26 12.28
CA LEU A 131 -8.64 -2.49 13.42
C LEU A 131 -7.31 -3.06 13.92
N LYS A 132 -7.19 -4.38 14.01
CA LYS A 132 -5.94 -5.04 14.40
C LYS A 132 -4.84 -4.77 13.36
N ALA A 133 -5.10 -5.01 12.08
CA ALA A 133 -4.14 -4.77 11.01
C ALA A 133 -3.66 -3.30 10.99
N LYS A 134 -4.57 -2.33 11.15
CA LYS A 134 -4.20 -0.91 11.24
C LYS A 134 -3.36 -0.58 12.48
N LYS A 135 -3.63 -1.21 13.63
CA LYS A 135 -2.79 -1.06 14.84
C LYS A 135 -1.40 -1.63 14.63
N ASP A 136 -1.29 -2.79 13.97
CA ASP A 136 -0.01 -3.43 13.67
C ASP A 136 0.85 -2.55 12.74
N LEU A 137 0.23 -1.94 11.72
CA LEU A 137 0.90 -0.95 10.86
C LEU A 137 1.39 0.28 11.63
N ILE A 138 0.60 0.79 12.58
CA ILE A 138 1.00 1.92 13.43
C ILE A 138 2.22 1.54 14.27
N MET A 139 2.20 0.37 14.93
CA MET A 139 3.35 -0.09 15.73
C MET A 139 4.60 -0.25 14.88
N LEU A 140 4.45 -0.76 13.64
CA LEU A 140 5.57 -0.85 12.71
C LEU A 140 6.08 0.54 12.31
N ALA A 141 5.21 1.49 12.00
CA ALA A 141 5.60 2.87 11.69
C ALA A 141 6.35 3.52 12.85
N GLU A 142 5.86 3.35 14.08
CA GLU A 142 6.48 3.87 15.30
C GLU A 142 7.88 3.29 15.52
N LYS A 143 8.10 2.00 15.23
CA LYS A 143 9.44 1.38 15.30
C LYS A 143 10.45 2.04 14.37
N HIS A 144 10.01 2.57 13.23
CA HIS A 144 10.88 3.22 12.26
C HIS A 144 11.14 4.72 12.56
N LEU A 145 10.49 5.32 13.56
CA LEU A 145 10.72 6.73 13.93
C LEU A 145 12.15 7.00 14.42
N GLU A 146 12.68 6.08 15.22
CA GLU A 146 14.02 6.19 15.80
C GLU A 146 15.12 5.76 14.82
N SER A 147 14.76 5.14 13.69
CA SER A 147 15.73 4.72 12.69
C SER A 147 16.46 5.91 12.08
N THR A 148 17.76 5.78 11.89
CA THR A 148 18.62 6.70 11.13
C THR A 148 18.97 6.14 9.74
N ASP A 149 18.68 4.86 9.50
CA ASP A 149 18.80 4.23 8.19
C ASP A 149 17.55 4.55 7.36
N PHE A 150 17.56 5.73 6.73
CA PHE A 150 16.49 6.20 5.86
C PHE A 150 16.41 5.42 4.55
N GLU A 151 17.50 4.79 4.10
CA GLU A 151 17.54 4.00 2.86
C GLU A 151 16.66 2.76 3.00
N GLN A 152 16.75 2.06 4.13
CA GLN A 152 15.91 0.89 4.42
C GLN A 152 14.54 1.28 4.98
N SER A 153 14.45 2.34 5.80
CA SER A 153 13.21 2.69 6.50
C SER A 153 12.17 3.39 5.60
N THR A 154 12.62 4.16 4.60
CA THR A 154 11.69 4.94 3.75
C THR A 154 10.81 4.06 2.87
N PRO A 155 11.33 3.01 2.18
CA PRO A 155 10.50 2.06 1.45
C PRO A 155 9.45 1.39 2.34
N VAL A 156 9.82 1.02 3.56
CA VAL A 156 8.89 0.41 4.54
C VAL A 156 7.81 1.39 4.94
N MET A 157 8.15 2.65 5.26
CA MET A 157 7.17 3.68 5.61
C MET A 157 6.18 3.95 4.47
N LYS A 158 6.65 3.99 3.20
CA LYS A 158 5.79 4.11 2.02
C LYS A 158 4.85 2.91 1.86
N LYS A 159 5.36 1.69 2.10
CA LYS A 159 4.55 0.47 2.07
C LYS A 159 3.46 0.50 3.14
N ILE A 160 3.79 0.92 4.37
CA ILE A 160 2.83 1.09 5.46
C ILE A 160 1.70 2.06 5.06
N GLN A 161 2.01 3.18 4.41
CA GLN A 161 0.99 4.12 3.91
C GLN A 161 0.10 3.52 2.81
N ALA A 162 0.66 2.70 1.93
CA ALA A 162 -0.11 1.99 0.91
C ALA A 162 -1.03 0.95 1.55
N ASP A 163 -0.50 0.10 2.44
CA ASP A 163 -1.25 -0.94 3.14
C ASP A 163 -2.38 -0.35 3.99
N TRP A 164 -2.15 0.80 4.64
CA TRP A 164 -3.18 1.53 5.39
C TRP A 164 -4.41 1.88 4.54
N ARG A 165 -4.18 2.33 3.30
CA ARG A 165 -5.26 2.72 2.36
C ARG A 165 -6.02 1.50 1.83
N ASN A 166 -5.35 0.35 1.74
CA ASN A 166 -5.94 -0.90 1.28
C ASN A 166 -6.78 -1.59 2.35
N ILE A 167 -6.50 -1.35 3.64
CA ILE A 167 -7.32 -1.90 4.72
C ILE A 167 -8.64 -1.14 4.82
N GLY A 168 -9.72 -1.91 4.86
CA GLY A 168 -11.10 -1.42 4.96
C GLY A 168 -11.44 -0.63 6.24
N PRO A 169 -12.73 -0.36 6.46
CA PRO A 169 -13.19 0.43 7.60
C PRO A 169 -12.92 -0.28 8.93
N VAL A 170 -12.91 0.52 10.00
CA VAL A 170 -12.76 0.07 11.39
C VAL A 170 -13.98 0.50 12.21
N PRO A 171 -14.15 0.02 13.45
CA PRO A 171 -15.22 0.51 14.32
C PRO A 171 -15.15 2.03 14.47
N HIS A 172 -16.30 2.69 14.32
CA HIS A 172 -16.40 4.16 14.33
C HIS A 172 -15.70 4.80 15.54
N ARG A 173 -15.88 4.20 16.73
CA ARG A 173 -15.25 4.64 17.99
C ARG A 173 -13.72 4.73 17.93
N ASP A 174 -13.08 3.86 17.16
CA ASP A 174 -11.62 3.74 17.09
C ASP A 174 -11.03 4.50 15.89
N SER A 175 -11.84 4.82 14.87
CA SER A 175 -11.42 5.39 13.58
C SER A 175 -10.54 6.63 13.72
N ASP A 176 -11.02 7.67 14.40
CA ASP A 176 -10.29 8.94 14.51
C ASP A 176 -9.02 8.81 15.34
N LYS A 177 -9.08 7.99 16.40
CA LYS A 177 -7.94 7.75 17.28
C LYS A 177 -6.80 7.07 16.53
N ILE A 178 -7.09 5.99 15.77
CA ILE A 178 -6.06 5.29 15.01
C ILE A 178 -5.52 6.14 13.86
N TRP A 179 -6.39 6.89 13.19
CA TRP A 179 -5.99 7.77 12.09
C TRP A 179 -5.05 8.87 12.57
N LYS A 180 -5.38 9.53 13.68
CA LYS A 180 -4.52 10.56 14.26
C LYS A 180 -3.15 10.00 14.63
N ARG A 181 -3.10 8.85 15.32
CA ARG A 181 -1.85 8.20 15.72
C ARG A 181 -1.00 7.80 14.51
N PHE A 182 -1.62 7.20 13.49
CA PHE A 182 -0.98 6.84 12.24
C PHE A 182 -0.39 8.07 11.53
N LYS A 183 -1.19 9.12 11.34
CA LYS A 183 -0.76 10.35 10.69
C LYS A 183 0.40 11.00 11.44
N THR A 184 0.32 11.08 12.77
CA THR A 184 1.40 11.62 13.60
C THR A 184 2.69 10.84 13.41
N ALA A 185 2.66 9.51 13.45
CA ALA A 185 3.86 8.69 13.22
C ALA A 185 4.45 8.90 11.81
N CYS A 186 3.63 8.85 10.76
CA CYS A 186 4.12 9.09 9.40
C CYS A 186 4.69 10.50 9.22
N ASN A 187 4.01 11.52 9.74
CA ASN A 187 4.47 12.91 9.63
C ASN A 187 5.80 13.10 10.35
N ALA A 188 5.93 12.62 11.59
CA ALA A 188 7.18 12.73 12.35
C ALA A 188 8.37 12.10 11.61
N TYR A 189 8.17 10.93 10.98
CA TYR A 189 9.20 10.28 10.16
C TYR A 189 9.63 11.14 8.96
N PHE A 190 8.66 11.62 8.16
CA PHE A 190 8.98 12.36 6.94
C PHE A 190 9.49 13.78 7.22
N GLU A 191 9.05 14.41 8.31
CA GLU A 191 9.61 15.68 8.80
C GLU A 191 11.09 15.51 9.20
N LYS A 192 11.43 14.43 9.91
CA LYS A 192 12.83 14.07 10.24
C LYS A 192 13.65 13.85 8.97
N LEU A 193 13.17 13.04 8.04
CA LEU A 193 13.84 12.78 6.76
C LEU A 193 14.09 14.09 5.98
N GLN A 194 13.08 14.96 5.89
CA GLN A 194 13.20 16.22 5.19
C GLN A 194 14.21 17.16 5.87
N SER A 195 14.25 17.18 7.21
CA SER A 195 15.23 17.95 7.98
C SER A 195 16.66 17.46 7.70
N GLU A 196 16.89 16.16 7.76
CA GLU A 196 18.21 15.55 7.48
C GLU A 196 18.66 15.83 6.04
N GLN A 197 17.77 15.65 5.07
CA GLN A 197 18.06 15.97 3.66
C GLN A 197 18.38 17.45 3.45
N LYS A 198 17.71 18.35 4.19
CA LYS A 198 17.99 19.78 4.12
C LYS A 198 19.39 20.08 4.68
N LEU A 199 19.75 19.50 5.82
CA LEU A 199 21.08 19.65 6.42
C LEU A 199 22.18 19.09 5.52
N GLU A 200 21.99 17.90 4.96
CA GLU A 200 22.94 17.30 4.01
C GLU A 200 23.12 18.20 2.78
N ASN A 201 22.02 18.67 2.17
CA ASN A 201 22.09 19.58 1.03
C ASN A 201 22.82 20.89 1.36
N GLU A 202 22.55 21.50 2.52
CA GLU A 202 23.26 22.72 2.94
C GLU A 202 24.76 22.49 3.14
N SER A 203 25.13 21.34 3.72
CA SER A 203 26.53 20.91 3.87
C SER A 203 27.20 20.72 2.51
N GLU A 204 26.54 19.99 1.60
CA GLU A 204 27.03 19.75 0.24
C GLU A 204 27.21 21.05 -0.56
N GLN A 205 26.32 22.04 -0.41
CA GLN A 205 26.46 23.35 -1.07
C GLN A 205 27.65 24.15 -0.50
N LYS A 206 27.87 24.13 0.82
CA LYS A 206 29.04 24.77 1.44
C LYS A 206 30.34 24.10 0.98
N ALA A 207 30.37 22.77 0.95
CA ALA A 207 31.50 22.00 0.45
C ALA A 207 31.78 22.32 -1.02
N LEU A 208 30.74 22.41 -1.86
CA LEU A 208 30.88 22.77 -3.27
C LEU A 208 31.49 24.16 -3.45
N ALA A 209 31.06 25.16 -2.67
CA ALA A 209 31.60 26.52 -2.73
C ALA A 209 33.10 26.50 -2.39
N LYS A 210 33.49 25.86 -1.29
CA LYS A 210 34.89 25.76 -0.86
C LYS A 210 35.75 24.97 -1.86
N LYS A 211 35.25 23.85 -2.41
CA LYS A 211 35.97 23.11 -3.46
C LYS A 211 36.16 23.95 -4.74
N LYS A 212 35.18 24.76 -5.15
CA LYS A 212 35.36 25.68 -6.28
C LYS A 212 36.46 26.72 -6.03
N GLU A 213 36.57 27.23 -4.82
CA GLU A 213 37.64 28.16 -4.43
C GLU A 213 39.01 27.49 -4.49
N ILE A 214 39.14 26.29 -3.91
CA ILE A 214 40.38 25.49 -3.97
C ILE A 214 40.76 25.20 -5.43
N LEU A 215 39.80 24.77 -6.25
CA LEU A 215 40.03 24.49 -7.68
C LEU A 215 40.51 25.73 -8.43
N LYS A 216 39.89 26.89 -8.18
CA LYS A 216 40.30 28.15 -8.78
C LYS A 216 41.73 28.51 -8.38
N ALA A 217 42.08 28.35 -7.10
CA ALA A 217 43.42 28.63 -6.59
C ALA A 217 44.49 27.73 -7.25
N ILE A 218 44.25 26.42 -7.36
CA ILE A 218 45.21 25.49 -8.00
C ILE A 218 45.29 25.69 -9.52
N SER A 219 44.20 26.08 -10.19
CA SER A 219 44.19 26.29 -11.65
C SER A 219 44.92 27.56 -12.11
N ASN A 220 45.06 28.56 -11.22
CA ASN A 220 45.61 29.86 -11.59
C ASN A 220 47.14 29.86 -11.59
N LYS A 221 47.72 29.63 -12.78
CA LYS A 221 49.17 29.59 -13.01
C LYS A 221 49.91 30.87 -12.64
N ASN A 222 49.22 32.02 -12.60
CA ASN A 222 49.84 33.32 -12.26
C ASN A 222 49.93 33.55 -10.75
N THR A 223 49.22 32.77 -9.94
CA THR A 223 49.11 32.98 -8.48
C THR A 223 49.69 31.83 -7.67
N THR A 224 49.70 30.62 -8.22
CA THR A 224 50.08 29.42 -7.46
C THR A 224 51.15 28.65 -8.23
N SER A 225 52.41 28.76 -7.76
CA SER A 225 53.51 27.90 -8.18
C SER A 225 53.90 27.05 -6.98
N PHE A 226 53.61 25.75 -7.04
CA PHE A 226 54.07 24.80 -6.03
C PHE A 226 55.55 24.55 -6.26
N LYS A 227 56.37 24.72 -5.21
CA LYS A 227 57.81 24.45 -5.28
C LYS A 227 58.15 23.02 -4.85
N GLU A 228 57.28 22.41 -4.06
CA GLU A 228 57.49 21.10 -3.45
C GLU A 228 56.17 20.32 -3.43
N ILE A 229 56.28 18.99 -3.48
CA ILE A 229 55.12 18.09 -3.46
C ILE A 229 54.29 18.27 -2.18
N GLY A 230 54.92 18.48 -1.02
CA GLY A 230 54.23 18.61 0.27
C GLY A 230 53.15 19.70 0.32
N ALA A 231 53.33 20.82 -0.41
CA ALA A 231 52.31 21.86 -0.50
C ALA A 231 51.07 21.41 -1.31
N LEU A 232 51.27 20.52 -2.29
CA LEU A 232 50.20 19.88 -3.05
C LEU A 232 49.47 18.83 -2.20
N GLU A 233 50.19 18.07 -1.37
CA GLU A 233 49.60 17.12 -0.41
C GLU A 233 48.64 17.83 0.54
N LEU A 234 49.04 18.97 1.12
CA LEU A 234 48.18 19.79 1.95
C LEU A 234 46.91 20.26 1.22
N THR A 235 47.04 20.64 -0.05
CA THR A 235 45.90 21.09 -0.87
C THR A 235 44.94 19.92 -1.14
N VAL A 236 45.46 18.72 -1.41
CA VAL A 236 44.65 17.50 -1.59
C VAL A 236 43.95 17.12 -0.28
N SER A 237 44.64 17.20 0.86
CA SER A 237 44.02 16.95 2.17
C SER A 237 42.88 17.92 2.45
N GLN A 238 43.09 19.23 2.24
CA GLN A 238 42.05 20.25 2.38
C GLN A 238 40.85 20.01 1.45
N TRP A 239 41.12 19.54 0.22
CA TRP A 239 40.08 19.19 -0.75
C TRP A 239 39.21 18.03 -0.25
N ILE A 240 39.83 16.99 0.29
CA ILE A 240 39.13 15.80 0.77
C ILE A 240 38.38 16.10 2.07
N GLU A 241 38.99 16.84 3.00
CA GLU A 241 38.39 17.30 4.25
C GLU A 241 37.15 18.19 4.05
N THR A 242 37.06 18.87 2.91
CA THR A 242 35.90 19.71 2.58
C THR A 242 34.61 18.90 2.45
N GLY A 243 34.71 17.58 2.23
CA GLY A 243 33.59 16.66 2.25
C GLY A 243 32.91 16.44 0.88
N LYS A 244 31.69 15.90 0.94
CA LYS A 244 30.91 15.50 -0.24
C LYS A 244 30.27 16.72 -0.92
N ILE A 245 30.13 16.63 -2.24
CA ILE A 245 29.45 17.63 -3.07
C ILE A 245 28.25 17.00 -3.80
N PRO A 246 27.29 17.79 -4.30
CA PRO A 246 26.17 17.26 -5.04
C PRO A 246 26.64 16.47 -6.27
N VAL A 247 26.02 15.33 -6.54
CA VAL A 247 26.41 14.39 -7.61
C VAL A 247 26.54 15.07 -8.99
N LYS A 248 25.67 16.06 -9.27
CA LYS A 248 25.72 16.87 -10.51
C LYS A 248 27.05 17.62 -10.71
N HIS A 249 27.80 17.85 -9.64
CA HIS A 249 29.11 18.49 -9.65
C HIS A 249 30.27 17.51 -9.46
N SER A 250 30.02 16.20 -9.51
CA SER A 250 31.09 15.17 -9.48
C SER A 250 32.23 15.39 -10.48
N PRO A 251 32.05 15.99 -11.69
CA PRO A 251 33.19 16.26 -12.57
C PRO A 251 34.25 17.20 -11.98
N LEU A 252 33.90 17.99 -10.96
CA LEU A 252 34.82 18.87 -10.26
C LEU A 252 35.98 18.10 -9.61
N GLU A 253 35.72 16.88 -9.13
CA GLU A 253 36.74 15.98 -8.59
C GLU A 253 37.82 15.66 -9.63
N ASN A 254 37.41 15.28 -10.84
CA ASN A 254 38.34 14.95 -11.92
C ASN A 254 39.17 16.17 -12.32
N GLN A 255 38.51 17.34 -12.48
CA GLN A 255 39.19 18.59 -12.81
C GLN A 255 40.26 18.98 -11.79
N PHE A 256 39.99 18.77 -10.50
CA PHE A 256 40.95 19.01 -9.44
C PHE A 256 42.16 18.08 -9.55
N PHE A 257 41.94 16.77 -9.65
CA PHE A 257 43.05 15.81 -9.75
C PHE A 257 43.83 15.91 -11.07
N ASP A 258 43.22 16.42 -12.14
CA ASP A 258 43.91 16.79 -13.39
C ASP A 258 44.82 18.01 -13.20
N CYS A 259 44.39 19.02 -12.43
CA CYS A 259 45.23 20.14 -12.04
C CYS A 259 46.41 19.67 -11.18
N VAL A 260 46.15 18.80 -10.19
CA VAL A 260 47.19 18.18 -9.34
C VAL A 260 48.22 17.44 -10.20
N LYS A 261 47.77 16.60 -11.15
CA LYS A 261 48.66 15.90 -12.09
C LYS A 261 49.49 16.88 -12.93
N THR A 262 48.87 17.95 -13.42
CA THR A 262 49.57 18.98 -14.21
C THR A 262 50.68 19.66 -13.40
N HIS A 263 50.43 20.00 -12.14
CA HIS A 263 51.44 20.58 -11.24
C HIS A 263 52.57 19.60 -10.92
N LEU A 264 52.27 18.31 -10.71
CA LEU A 264 53.29 17.28 -10.53
C LEU A 264 54.22 17.15 -11.75
N MET A 265 53.67 17.27 -12.95
CA MET A 265 54.48 17.29 -14.19
C MET A 265 55.37 18.55 -14.27
N GLN A 266 54.87 19.70 -13.82
CA GLN A 266 55.67 20.94 -13.74
C GLN A 266 56.81 20.83 -12.70
N LEU A 267 56.64 20.00 -11.67
CA LEU A 267 57.67 19.63 -10.71
C LEU A 267 58.67 18.59 -11.25
N GLY A 268 58.54 18.17 -12.51
CA GLY A 268 59.50 17.30 -13.19
C GLY A 268 59.13 15.82 -13.23
N GLN A 269 57.95 15.42 -12.72
CA GLN A 269 57.48 14.04 -12.87
C GLN A 269 57.03 13.74 -14.31
N SER A 270 57.27 12.52 -14.77
CA SER A 270 56.64 12.03 -16.01
C SER A 270 55.13 11.92 -15.86
N GLU A 271 54.39 11.82 -16.97
CA GLU A 271 52.92 11.71 -16.93
C GLU A 271 52.44 10.50 -16.11
N GLN A 272 53.11 9.34 -16.22
CA GLN A 272 52.75 8.14 -15.47
C GLN A 272 53.05 8.28 -13.97
N GLU A 273 54.19 8.87 -13.61
CA GLU A 273 54.56 9.15 -12.21
C GLU A 273 53.60 10.16 -11.57
N ALA A 274 53.25 11.22 -12.30
CA ALA A 274 52.28 12.21 -11.86
C ALA A 274 50.88 11.61 -11.66
N ALA A 275 50.44 10.73 -12.56
CA ALA A 275 49.18 10.02 -12.44
C ALA A 275 49.16 9.05 -11.24
N LEU A 276 50.27 8.37 -10.95
CA LEU A 276 50.39 7.48 -9.80
C LEU A 276 50.47 8.26 -8.47
N THR A 277 51.23 9.35 -8.43
CA THR A 277 51.37 10.22 -7.26
C THR A 277 50.04 10.91 -6.94
N SER A 278 49.37 11.51 -7.93
CA SER A 278 48.03 12.09 -7.77
C SER A 278 47.02 11.09 -7.22
N PHE A 279 47.03 9.85 -7.75
CA PHE A 279 46.19 8.77 -7.22
C PHE A 279 46.57 8.39 -5.78
N ARG A 280 47.86 8.30 -5.47
CA ARG A 280 48.33 7.99 -4.10
C ARG A 280 47.84 9.03 -3.09
N LEU A 281 48.01 10.32 -3.38
CA LEU A 281 47.55 11.40 -2.51
C LEU A 281 46.04 11.35 -2.26
N LYS A 282 45.26 11.00 -3.31
CA LYS A 282 43.82 10.79 -3.17
C LYS A 282 43.48 9.66 -2.19
N ILE A 283 44.17 8.53 -2.34
CA ILE A 283 43.95 7.33 -1.55
C ILE A 283 44.39 7.52 -0.09
N GLU A 284 45.57 8.10 0.13
CA GLU A 284 46.07 8.46 1.47
C GLU A 284 45.15 9.47 2.16
N GLY A 285 44.61 10.45 1.41
CA GLY A 285 43.65 11.39 1.97
C GLY A 285 42.31 10.76 2.34
N PHE A 286 41.81 9.79 1.56
CA PHE A 286 40.61 9.02 1.95
C PHE A 286 40.85 8.16 3.19
N ASP A 287 42.00 7.50 3.27
CA ASP A 287 42.41 6.70 4.43
C ASP A 287 42.53 7.56 5.70
N ALA A 288 43.22 8.70 5.60
CA ALA A 288 43.38 9.64 6.71
C ALA A 288 42.05 10.21 7.24
N GLN A 289 41.02 10.28 6.39
CA GLN A 289 39.67 10.74 6.75
C GLN A 289 38.71 9.60 7.10
N GLY A 290 39.17 8.34 7.13
CA GLY A 290 38.33 7.17 7.44
C GLY A 290 37.22 6.94 6.41
N GLN A 291 37.43 7.30 5.15
CA GLN A 291 36.44 7.21 4.08
C GLN A 291 36.45 5.82 3.39
N ASP A 292 36.28 4.76 4.18
CA ASP A 292 36.39 3.35 3.74
C ASP A 292 35.51 3.03 2.54
N GLN A 293 34.30 3.58 2.49
CA GLN A 293 33.39 3.35 1.37
C GLN A 293 33.96 3.92 0.05
N LEU A 294 34.60 5.08 0.09
CA LEU A 294 35.22 5.69 -1.09
C LEU A 294 36.47 4.93 -1.51
N LEU A 295 37.26 4.42 -0.55
CA LEU A 295 38.39 3.52 -0.82
C LEU A 295 37.93 2.24 -1.53
N GLN A 296 36.87 1.59 -1.03
CA GLN A 296 36.29 0.42 -1.67
C GLN A 296 35.81 0.71 -3.09
N GLN A 297 35.13 1.85 -3.30
CA GLN A 297 34.71 2.29 -4.64
C GLN A 297 35.91 2.52 -5.58
N GLN A 298 37.01 3.11 -5.09
CA GLN A 298 38.23 3.25 -5.89
C GLN A 298 38.85 1.89 -6.23
N GLY A 299 38.85 0.94 -5.28
CA GLY A 299 39.31 -0.43 -5.53
C GLY A 299 38.51 -1.15 -6.60
N GLN A 300 37.18 -1.06 -6.54
CA GLN A 300 36.29 -1.62 -7.56
C GLN A 300 36.54 -0.99 -8.93
N LEU A 301 36.72 0.34 -9.00
CA LEU A 301 37.05 1.04 -10.23
C LEU A 301 38.37 0.56 -10.83
N VAL A 302 39.42 0.43 -10.01
CA VAL A 302 40.74 -0.05 -10.45
C VAL A 302 40.65 -1.48 -10.98
N ASP A 303 39.95 -2.36 -10.28
CA ASP A 303 39.76 -3.75 -10.71
C ASP A 303 38.97 -3.85 -12.02
N GLN A 304 37.92 -3.04 -12.16
CA GLN A 304 37.14 -2.93 -13.38
C GLN A 304 38.02 -2.46 -14.54
N LYS A 305 38.82 -1.40 -14.36
CA LYS A 305 39.71 -0.87 -15.41
C LYS A 305 40.77 -1.85 -15.83
N ILE A 306 41.38 -2.59 -14.89
CA ILE A 306 42.33 -3.65 -15.21
C ILE A 306 41.66 -4.75 -16.05
N LYS A 307 40.43 -5.14 -15.69
CA LYS A 307 39.68 -6.17 -16.43
C LYS A 307 39.32 -5.71 -17.84
N GLU A 308 38.85 -4.47 -17.98
CA GLU A 308 38.54 -3.83 -19.26
C GLU A 308 39.77 -3.84 -20.18
N LEU A 309 40.90 -3.29 -19.71
CA LEU A 309 42.15 -3.22 -20.50
C LEU A 309 42.67 -4.60 -20.90
N LYS A 310 42.63 -5.60 -19.99
CA LYS A 310 43.01 -6.98 -20.35
C LYS A 310 42.11 -7.56 -21.43
N THR A 311 40.82 -7.26 -21.38
CA THR A 311 39.86 -7.74 -22.38
C THR A 311 40.11 -7.09 -23.72
N GLU A 312 40.32 -5.77 -23.76
CA GLU A 312 40.66 -5.01 -24.97
C GLU A 312 41.98 -5.51 -25.60
N ILE A 313 43.03 -5.71 -24.79
CA ILE A 313 44.31 -6.28 -25.23
C ILE A 313 44.09 -7.65 -25.87
N ASN A 314 43.40 -8.56 -25.17
CA ASN A 314 43.14 -9.90 -25.69
C ASN A 314 42.32 -9.88 -26.99
N GLN A 315 41.36 -8.97 -27.12
CA GLN A 315 40.57 -8.81 -28.35
C GLN A 315 41.44 -8.34 -29.52
N LEU A 316 42.27 -7.32 -29.29
CA LEU A 316 43.19 -6.83 -30.32
C LEU A 316 44.22 -7.91 -30.70
N GLU A 317 44.77 -8.64 -29.73
CA GLU A 317 45.71 -9.74 -29.96
C GLU A 317 45.08 -10.90 -30.74
N ASN A 318 43.85 -11.29 -30.43
CA ASN A 318 43.12 -12.29 -31.22
C ASN A 318 42.87 -11.79 -32.64
N ASN A 319 42.56 -10.50 -32.79
CA ASN A 319 42.33 -9.89 -34.10
C ASN A 319 43.60 -9.79 -34.94
N LEU A 320 44.80 -9.79 -34.33
CA LEU A 320 46.07 -9.87 -35.08
C LEU A 320 46.17 -11.14 -35.94
N GLY A 321 45.47 -12.21 -35.57
CA GLY A 321 45.35 -13.41 -36.39
C GLY A 321 44.77 -13.17 -37.79
N PHE A 322 43.94 -12.14 -37.98
CA PHE A 322 43.40 -11.77 -39.29
C PHE A 322 44.41 -11.06 -40.19
N PHE A 323 45.54 -10.62 -39.64
CA PHE A 323 46.58 -9.87 -40.38
C PHE A 323 47.79 -10.76 -40.79
N GLN A 324 47.69 -12.09 -40.67
CA GLN A 324 48.80 -13.01 -40.94
C GLN A 324 49.39 -12.90 -42.36
N ASN A 325 48.61 -12.46 -43.34
CA ASN A 325 49.03 -12.33 -44.75
C ASN A 325 49.20 -10.86 -45.18
N VAL A 326 49.26 -9.93 -44.23
CA VAL A 326 49.34 -8.50 -44.49
C VAL A 326 50.80 -8.04 -44.28
N ALA A 327 51.31 -7.18 -45.17
CA ALA A 327 52.65 -6.64 -45.05
C ALA A 327 52.85 -5.86 -43.73
N GLN A 328 54.05 -5.94 -43.14
CA GLN A 328 54.33 -5.34 -41.82
C GLN A 328 54.19 -3.82 -41.80
N ASP A 329 54.33 -3.16 -42.94
CA ASP A 329 54.17 -1.72 -43.13
C ASP A 329 52.70 -1.29 -43.30
N ASN A 330 51.75 -2.22 -43.20
CA ASN A 330 50.33 -1.89 -43.32
C ASN A 330 49.92 -0.91 -42.19
N PRO A 331 49.29 0.24 -42.54
CA PRO A 331 48.90 1.24 -41.57
C PRO A 331 47.95 0.73 -40.48
N LEU A 332 47.03 -0.19 -40.81
CA LEU A 332 46.08 -0.76 -39.85
C LEU A 332 46.78 -1.70 -38.86
N LEU A 333 47.71 -2.53 -39.34
CA LEU A 333 48.50 -3.42 -38.48
C LEU A 333 49.39 -2.62 -37.52
N THR A 334 50.01 -1.54 -38.02
CA THR A 334 50.82 -0.62 -37.21
C THR A 334 49.99 0.06 -36.13
N GLU A 335 48.77 0.52 -36.47
CA GLU A 335 47.87 1.15 -35.50
C GLU A 335 47.38 0.16 -34.44
N VAL A 336 47.08 -1.09 -34.80
CA VAL A 336 46.72 -2.13 -33.82
C VAL A 336 47.87 -2.40 -32.85
N HIS A 337 49.11 -2.54 -33.34
CA HIS A 337 50.28 -2.71 -32.46
C HIS A 337 50.49 -1.51 -31.53
N LYS A 338 50.31 -0.30 -32.04
CA LYS A 338 50.37 0.93 -31.25
C LYS A 338 49.29 0.97 -30.16
N ASN A 339 48.06 0.57 -30.49
CA ASN A 339 46.95 0.49 -29.53
C ASN A 339 47.22 -0.56 -28.45
N ILE A 340 47.69 -1.75 -28.82
CA ILE A 340 48.08 -2.79 -27.85
C ILE A 340 49.18 -2.26 -26.91
N ALA A 341 50.21 -1.60 -27.45
CA ALA A 341 51.27 -1.00 -26.64
C ALA A 341 50.72 0.07 -25.68
N GLY A 342 49.82 0.93 -26.16
CA GLY A 342 49.11 1.91 -25.33
C GLY A 342 48.32 1.27 -24.19
N HIS A 343 47.46 0.30 -24.50
CA HIS A 343 46.69 -0.43 -23.48
C HIS A 343 47.57 -1.18 -22.49
N ARG A 344 48.71 -1.74 -22.92
CA ARG A 344 49.67 -2.39 -22.01
C ARG A 344 50.32 -1.39 -21.06
N ASN A 345 50.66 -0.19 -21.54
CA ASN A 345 51.18 0.88 -20.69
C ASN A 345 50.12 1.35 -19.67
N ASP A 346 48.89 1.55 -20.10
CA ASP A 346 47.78 1.89 -19.20
C ASP A 346 47.54 0.78 -18.18
N LEU A 347 47.55 -0.49 -18.62
CA LEU A 347 47.39 -1.64 -17.75
C LEU A 347 48.48 -1.68 -16.67
N ALA A 348 49.74 -1.39 -17.03
CA ALA A 348 50.83 -1.30 -16.07
C ALA A 348 50.58 -0.20 -15.03
N LEU A 349 50.14 0.99 -15.45
CA LEU A 349 49.78 2.08 -14.53
C LEU A 349 48.64 1.69 -13.58
N TRP A 350 47.57 1.06 -14.10
CA TRP A 350 46.45 0.61 -13.26
C TRP A 350 46.84 -0.52 -12.30
N GLN A 351 47.78 -1.39 -12.68
CA GLN A 351 48.36 -2.38 -11.77
C GLN A 351 49.17 -1.73 -10.65
N GLU A 352 49.93 -0.66 -10.93
CA GLU A 352 50.61 0.11 -9.88
C GLU A 352 49.61 0.80 -8.95
N LYS A 353 48.54 1.40 -9.49
CA LYS A 353 47.43 1.94 -8.66
C LYS A 353 46.82 0.88 -7.74
N LYS A 354 46.64 -0.35 -8.24
CA LYS A 354 46.18 -1.49 -7.42
C LYS A 354 47.16 -1.83 -6.30
N LYS A 355 48.48 -1.73 -6.55
CA LYS A 355 49.48 -1.94 -5.50
C LYS A 355 49.41 -0.86 -4.43
N VAL A 356 49.14 0.39 -4.79
CA VAL A 356 48.92 1.49 -3.82
C VAL A 356 47.78 1.14 -2.87
N LEU A 357 46.61 0.74 -3.40
CA LEU A 357 45.45 0.35 -2.59
C LEU A 357 45.69 -0.87 -1.69
N ARG A 358 46.63 -1.76 -2.03
CA ARG A 358 46.99 -2.95 -1.23
C ARG A 358 47.98 -2.66 -0.11
N ARG A 359 48.58 -1.46 -0.11
CA ARG A 359 49.60 -1.03 0.87
C ARG A 359 49.03 -0.19 1.99
N LEU A 360 47.82 0.34 1.81
CA LEU A 360 46.93 0.71 2.91
C LEU A 360 46.52 -0.56 3.66
#